data_AF-A0A2S6NHE9-F1
#
_entry.id   AF-A0A2S6NHE9-F1
#
_cell.length_a   1.000
_cell.length_b   1.000
_cell.length_c   1.000
_cell.angle_alpha   90.00
_cell.angle_beta   90.00
_cell.angle_gamma   90.00
#
_symmetry.space_group_name_H-M   'P 1'
#
loop_
_entity.id
_entity.type
_entity.pdbx_description
1 polymer ?
#
loop_
_entity_poly.entity_id
_entity_poly.type
_entity_poly.pdbx_seq_one_letter_code
_entity_poly.pdbx_strand_id
1 'polypeptide(L)'
;MFDTPRIFRRSDPDFPTTPAIQRRLIDAGRVEGEGPLASPPNGARRCRLCGCNINGDHEADRTIPACGSCKSRPDPRASAGPQSTRAFTDAERSLISKVHGYMPRMQLLGILNDRLRSDLGPDVQPYTIEQIHAGIAALPGSKPGGQHGWGSLRKLLAQAQRAGMLDRINDQIINDFAVVFSLSPKHLMRLKDVLLAPAED
;
A
#
# COMPACT_ATOMS: atom_id res chain seq x y z
N MET A 1 -31.34 26.34 -33.88
CA MET A 1 -31.90 27.00 -32.68
C MET A 1 -31.25 26.34 -31.48
N PHE A 2 -30.36 27.04 -30.78
CA PHE A 2 -29.73 26.49 -29.57
C PHE A 2 -30.71 26.63 -28.41
N ASP A 3 -31.03 25.50 -27.79
CA ASP A 3 -31.95 25.37 -26.67
C ASP A 3 -31.32 26.02 -25.43
N THR A 4 -31.88 27.13 -24.98
CA THR A 4 -31.35 27.86 -23.82
C THR A 4 -31.62 27.03 -22.56
N PRO A 5 -30.59 26.69 -21.76
CA PRO A 5 -30.79 25.82 -20.60
C PRO A 5 -31.66 26.52 -19.55
N ARG A 6 -32.80 25.89 -19.20
CA ARG A 6 -33.73 26.37 -18.18
C ARG A 6 -33.06 26.37 -16.79
N ILE A 7 -33.13 27.51 -16.12
CA ILE A 7 -32.71 27.69 -14.72
C ILE A 7 -33.94 27.48 -13.85
N PHE A 8 -33.80 26.68 -12.79
CA PHE A 8 -34.90 26.34 -11.89
C PHE A 8 -34.82 27.15 -10.59
N ARG A 9 -35.97 27.46 -10.00
CA ARG A 9 -36.07 27.92 -8.60
C ARG A 9 -36.65 26.78 -7.76
N ARG A 10 -36.20 26.65 -6.51
CA ARG A 10 -36.70 25.58 -5.61
C ARG A 10 -38.20 25.69 -5.30
N SER A 11 -38.76 26.89 -5.44
CA SER A 11 -40.19 27.18 -5.31
C SER A 11 -40.98 26.86 -6.58
N ASP A 12 -40.34 26.45 -7.67
CA ASP A 12 -41.05 26.04 -8.88
C ASP A 12 -41.79 24.72 -8.64
N PRO A 13 -43.06 24.61 -9.07
CA PRO A 13 -43.85 23.38 -8.91
C PRO A 13 -43.26 22.19 -9.67
N ASP A 14 -42.46 22.46 -10.71
CA ASP A 14 -41.77 21.45 -11.53
C ASP A 14 -40.35 21.13 -11.03
N PHE A 15 -39.94 21.65 -9.87
CA PHE A 15 -38.61 21.38 -9.33
C PHE A 15 -38.47 19.91 -8.95
N PRO A 16 -37.45 19.19 -9.44
CA PRO A 16 -37.31 17.76 -9.16
C PRO A 16 -37.14 17.52 -7.66
N THR A 17 -37.94 16.63 -7.09
CA THR A 17 -37.94 16.29 -5.66
C THR A 17 -36.92 15.22 -5.29
N THR A 18 -36.31 14.55 -6.28
CA THR A 18 -35.31 13.51 -6.06
C THR A 18 -33.93 14.09 -5.73
N PRO A 19 -33.31 13.68 -4.61
CA PRO A 19 -32.09 14.32 -4.09
C PRO A 19 -30.88 14.16 -5.01
N ALA A 20 -30.80 13.08 -5.80
CA ALA A 20 -29.74 12.87 -6.77
C ALA A 20 -29.81 13.84 -7.96
N ILE A 21 -31.01 14.16 -8.42
CA ILE A 21 -31.23 15.07 -9.57
C ILE A 21 -31.04 16.53 -9.12
N GLN A 22 -31.53 16.88 -7.93
CA GLN A 22 -31.27 18.18 -7.31
C GLN A 22 -29.79 18.48 -7.21
N ARG A 23 -28.99 17.50 -6.76
CA ARG A 23 -27.54 17.65 -6.61
C ARG A 23 -26.83 17.92 -7.94
N ARG A 24 -27.21 17.20 -8.99
CA ARG A 24 -26.69 17.44 -10.35
C ARG A 24 -27.05 18.82 -10.90
N LEU A 25 -28.25 19.32 -10.62
CA LEU A 25 -28.68 20.66 -11.05
C LEU A 25 -27.94 21.78 -10.31
N ILE A 26 -27.66 21.58 -9.02
CA ILE A 26 -26.88 22.50 -8.18
C ILE A 26 -25.42 22.51 -8.64
N ASP A 27 -24.80 21.34 -8.86
CA ASP A 27 -23.41 21.23 -9.35
C ASP A 27 -23.25 21.86 -10.75
N ALA A 28 -24.30 21.81 -11.57
CA ALA A 28 -24.33 22.44 -12.89
C ALA A 28 -24.67 23.95 -12.84
N GLY A 29 -24.85 24.54 -11.66
CA GLY A 29 -25.17 25.96 -11.47
C GLY A 29 -26.54 26.37 -12.04
N ARG A 30 -27.48 25.43 -12.19
CA ARG A 30 -28.79 25.66 -12.84
C ARG A 30 -29.93 25.94 -11.85
N VAL A 31 -29.59 26.37 -10.64
CA VAL A 31 -30.54 26.76 -9.60
C VAL A 31 -30.23 28.17 -9.14
N GLU A 32 -31.18 29.09 -9.34
CA GLU A 32 -31.04 30.49 -8.97
C GLU A 32 -31.30 30.68 -7.46
N GLY A 33 -30.32 31.24 -6.75
CA GLY A 33 -30.49 31.69 -5.36
C GLY A 33 -30.00 30.71 -4.30
N GLU A 34 -28.69 30.51 -4.22
CA GLU A 34 -27.92 30.41 -2.98
C GLU A 34 -26.44 30.36 -3.37
N GLY A 35 -25.64 31.30 -2.85
CA GLY A 35 -24.19 31.15 -2.80
C GLY A 35 -23.82 29.83 -2.10
N PRO A 36 -22.57 29.37 -2.23
CA PRO A 36 -22.16 28.01 -1.89
C PRO A 36 -22.78 27.58 -0.56
N LEU A 37 -23.60 26.51 -0.61
CA LEU A 37 -24.18 25.87 0.57
C LEU A 37 -23.10 25.84 1.63
N ALA A 38 -23.38 26.49 2.75
CA ALA A 38 -22.57 26.43 3.94
C ALA A 38 -22.14 24.98 4.14
N SER A 39 -20.83 24.76 4.12
CA SER A 39 -20.25 23.51 4.58
C SER A 39 -20.93 23.12 5.90
N PRO A 40 -21.22 21.84 6.15
CA PRO A 40 -21.72 21.45 7.47
C PRO A 40 -20.78 22.05 8.51
N PRO A 41 -21.29 22.61 9.62
CA PRO A 41 -20.43 23.28 10.58
C PRO A 41 -19.29 22.33 10.95
N ASN A 42 -18.06 22.81 10.81
CA ASN A 42 -16.79 22.15 11.14
C ASN A 42 -16.67 21.77 12.65
N GLY A 43 -17.79 21.54 13.34
CA GLY A 43 -17.89 21.20 14.76
C GLY A 43 -19.00 20.20 15.09
N ALA A 44 -19.62 19.54 14.10
CA ALA A 44 -20.58 18.46 14.35
C ALA A 44 -19.84 17.21 14.88
N ARG A 45 -19.69 17.10 16.20
CA ARG A 45 -19.13 15.88 16.80
C ARG A 45 -20.17 14.77 16.68
N ARG A 46 -19.74 13.63 16.13
CA ARG A 46 -20.56 12.42 16.00
C ARG A 46 -20.02 11.35 16.91
N CYS A 47 -20.91 10.54 17.47
CA CYS A 47 -20.54 9.33 18.20
C CYS A 47 -19.85 8.35 17.24
N ARG A 48 -18.69 7.80 17.63
CA ARG A 48 -17.92 6.84 16.84
C ARG A 48 -18.57 5.47 16.71
N LEU A 49 -19.51 5.13 17.59
CA LEU A 49 -20.14 3.81 17.64
C LEU A 49 -21.46 3.76 16.84
N CYS A 50 -22.36 4.74 17.01
CA CYS A 50 -23.66 4.81 16.31
C CYS A 50 -23.66 5.78 15.12
N GLY A 51 -22.67 6.66 14.98
CA GLY A 51 -22.68 7.76 14.00
C GLY A 51 -23.66 8.90 14.32
N CYS A 52 -24.37 8.82 15.45
CA CYS A 52 -25.37 9.78 15.88
C CYS A 52 -24.74 11.11 16.35
N ASN A 53 -25.45 12.22 16.15
CA ASN A 53 -24.97 13.56 16.53
C ASN A 53 -24.93 13.69 18.05
N ILE A 54 -23.76 14.02 18.61
CA ILE A 54 -23.57 14.14 20.07
C ILE A 54 -23.56 15.60 20.57
N ASN A 55 -23.79 16.58 19.68
CA ASN A 55 -23.81 17.99 20.10
C ASN A 55 -24.97 18.32 21.05
N GLY A 56 -26.12 17.65 20.90
CA GLY A 56 -27.30 17.83 21.75
C GLY A 56 -27.44 16.79 22.86
N ASP A 57 -26.46 15.90 23.03
CA ASP A 57 -26.49 14.85 24.04
C ASP A 57 -25.74 15.31 25.29
N HIS A 58 -26.46 15.42 26.42
CA HIS A 58 -25.91 15.83 27.70
C HIS A 58 -25.09 14.72 28.38
N GLU A 59 -25.35 13.47 28.04
CA GLU A 59 -24.64 12.30 28.60
C GLU A 59 -23.47 11.85 27.71
N ALA A 60 -23.28 12.50 26.56
CA ALA A 60 -22.19 12.19 25.65
C ALA A 60 -20.83 12.44 26.29
N ASP A 61 -19.93 11.47 26.13
CA ASP A 61 -18.52 11.66 26.44
C ASP A 61 -17.84 12.31 25.23
N ARG A 62 -17.36 13.54 25.41
CA ARG A 62 -16.67 14.30 24.35
C ARG A 62 -15.18 14.00 24.29
N THR A 63 -14.64 13.31 25.31
CA THR A 63 -13.24 12.84 25.34
C THR A 63 -13.09 11.57 24.51
N ILE A 64 -14.05 10.65 24.62
CA ILE A 64 -14.19 9.46 23.79
C ILE A 64 -15.50 9.66 23.01
N PRO A 65 -15.50 10.29 21.82
CA PRO A 65 -16.69 10.80 21.15
C PRO A 65 -17.78 9.72 21.00
N ALA A 66 -18.65 9.64 22.00
CA ALA A 66 -19.63 8.57 22.20
C ALA A 66 -20.88 9.18 22.85
N CYS A 67 -22.07 8.79 22.36
CA CYS A 67 -23.33 9.19 22.95
C CYS A 67 -23.58 8.48 24.30
N GLY A 68 -24.51 8.98 25.11
CA GLY A 68 -24.85 8.42 26.42
C GLY A 68 -25.13 6.92 26.39
N SER A 69 -25.85 6.44 25.38
CA SER A 69 -26.16 5.00 25.21
C SER A 69 -24.95 4.15 24.82
N CYS A 70 -23.96 4.73 24.13
CA CYS A 70 -22.76 4.03 23.67
C CYS A 70 -21.62 4.11 24.69
N LYS A 71 -21.68 5.05 25.63
CA LYS A 71 -20.70 5.24 26.71
C LYS A 71 -20.58 4.02 27.64
N SER A 72 -21.68 3.32 27.88
CA SER A 72 -21.77 2.17 28.79
C SER A 72 -21.31 0.85 28.16
N ARG A 73 -21.02 0.83 26.86
CA ARG A 73 -20.52 -0.37 26.19
C ARG A 73 -19.05 -0.60 26.57
N PRO A 74 -18.55 -1.84 26.58
CA PRO A 74 -17.13 -2.13 26.80
C PRO A 74 -16.21 -1.75 25.62
N ASP A 75 -16.77 -1.40 24.45
CA ASP A 75 -16.07 -1.07 23.20
C ASP A 75 -15.59 0.38 22.92
N PRO A 76 -15.87 1.44 23.72
CA PRO A 76 -15.57 2.81 23.31
C PRO A 76 -14.06 3.09 23.24
N ARG A 77 -13.22 2.24 23.83
CA ARG A 77 -11.75 2.31 23.72
C ARG A 77 -11.18 1.55 22.51
N ALA A 78 -11.89 0.56 21.97
CA ALA A 78 -11.43 -0.25 20.84
C ALA A 78 -11.70 0.44 19.48
N SER A 79 -12.64 1.39 19.44
CA SER A 79 -12.98 2.15 18.24
C SER A 79 -12.16 3.46 18.13
N ALA A 80 -10.83 3.34 18.19
CA ALA A 80 -10.02 4.25 17.40
C ALA A 80 -10.45 4.05 15.93
N GLY A 81 -10.71 5.13 15.19
CA GLY A 81 -11.08 5.02 13.77
C GLY A 81 -10.04 4.20 12.98
N PRO A 82 -10.29 3.86 11.70
CA PRO A 82 -9.39 3.02 10.91
C PRO A 82 -7.96 3.53 11.11
N GLN A 83 -7.14 2.76 11.84
CA GLN A 83 -5.78 3.19 12.14
C GLN A 83 -5.09 3.22 10.79
N SER A 84 -4.84 4.41 10.27
CA SER A 84 -4.10 4.55 9.02
C SER A 84 -2.81 3.78 9.19
N THR A 85 -2.53 2.85 8.27
CA THR A 85 -1.30 2.06 8.31
C THR A 85 -0.12 2.99 8.49
N ARG A 86 0.65 2.79 9.57
CA ARG A 86 1.70 3.72 9.98
C ARG A 86 2.74 3.91 8.87
N ALA A 87 3.48 5.01 8.91
CA ALA A 87 4.66 5.15 8.08
C ALA A 87 5.76 4.16 8.52
N PHE A 88 6.67 3.80 7.63
CA PHE A 88 7.88 3.07 8.02
C PHE A 88 8.70 3.90 9.01
N THR A 89 9.28 3.23 9.98
CA THR A 89 10.32 3.73 10.88
C THR A 89 11.67 3.75 10.15
N ASP A 90 12.69 4.39 10.74
CA ASP A 90 14.03 4.44 10.16
C ASP A 90 14.69 3.06 10.11
N ALA A 91 14.44 2.20 11.11
CA ALA A 91 14.91 0.83 11.13
C ALA A 91 14.31 0.00 9.98
N GLU A 92 13.01 0.16 9.72
CA GLU A 92 12.32 -0.51 8.62
C GLU A 92 12.78 0.04 7.27
N ARG A 93 12.96 1.36 7.13
CA ARG A 93 13.55 1.96 5.94
C ARG A 93 14.95 1.42 5.66
N SER A 94 15.80 1.29 6.69
CA SER A 94 17.12 0.67 6.54
C SER A 94 17.02 -0.79 6.12
N LEU A 95 16.06 -1.55 6.64
CA LEU A 95 15.83 -2.94 6.25
C LEU A 95 15.42 -3.03 4.78
N ILE A 96 14.42 -2.23 4.38
CA ILE A 96 13.95 -2.15 2.99
C ILE A 96 15.12 -1.81 2.08
N SER A 97 15.91 -0.78 2.41
CA SER A 97 17.09 -0.38 1.63
C SER A 97 18.08 -1.52 1.41
N LYS A 98 18.40 -2.30 2.46
CA LYS A 98 19.38 -3.40 2.38
C LYS A 98 18.83 -4.66 1.70
N VAL A 99 17.55 -4.95 1.87
CA VAL A 99 16.97 -6.27 1.56
C VAL A 99 16.11 -6.28 0.30
N HIS A 100 15.50 -5.15 -0.09
CA HIS A 100 14.64 -5.09 -1.29
C HIS A 100 15.37 -5.46 -2.58
N GLY A 101 16.71 -5.47 -2.53
CA GLY A 101 17.58 -6.05 -3.51
C GLY A 101 17.34 -7.56 -3.65
N TYR A 102 17.71 -8.30 -2.62
CA TYR A 102 17.89 -9.74 -2.71
C TYR A 102 16.61 -10.55 -2.45
N MET A 103 15.49 -9.89 -2.21
CA MET A 103 14.25 -10.52 -1.74
C MET A 103 13.01 -10.08 -2.53
N PRO A 104 12.10 -11.01 -2.90
CA PRO A 104 10.79 -10.67 -3.45
C PRO A 104 9.99 -9.75 -2.52
N ARG A 105 9.33 -8.75 -3.09
CA ARG A 105 8.60 -7.71 -2.32
C ARG A 105 7.53 -8.28 -1.40
N MET A 106 6.84 -9.34 -1.81
CA MET A 106 5.84 -10.02 -0.99
C MET A 106 6.44 -10.73 0.23
N GLN A 107 7.65 -11.28 0.10
CA GLN A 107 8.37 -11.88 1.23
C GLN A 107 8.86 -10.80 2.20
N LEU A 108 9.40 -9.70 1.67
CA LEU A 108 9.79 -8.54 2.49
C LEU A 108 8.58 -7.95 3.24
N LEU A 109 7.41 -7.90 2.61
CA LEU A 109 6.16 -7.49 3.25
C LEU A 109 5.76 -8.38 4.42
N GLY A 110 5.83 -9.70 4.24
CA GLY A 110 5.57 -10.67 5.29
C GLY A 110 6.46 -10.43 6.50
N ILE A 111 7.77 -10.32 6.28
CA ILE A 111 8.75 -10.09 7.36
C ILE A 111 8.48 -8.78 8.10
N LEU A 112 8.19 -7.69 7.38
CA LEU A 112 7.88 -6.41 8.00
C LEU A 112 6.61 -6.48 8.86
N ASN A 113 5.58 -7.17 8.39
CA ASN A 113 4.33 -7.33 9.12
C ASN A 113 4.45 -8.25 10.34
N ASP A 114 5.27 -9.29 10.26
CA ASP A 114 5.52 -10.17 11.41
C ASP A 114 6.31 -9.45 12.50
N ARG A 115 7.30 -8.63 12.11
CA ARG A 115 8.00 -7.74 13.06
C ARG A 115 7.07 -6.71 13.66
N LEU A 116 6.26 -6.05 12.84
CA LEU A 116 5.27 -5.07 13.29
C LEU A 116 4.34 -5.66 14.36
N ARG A 117 3.85 -6.88 14.12
CA ARG A 117 2.99 -7.62 15.06
C ARG A 117 3.73 -8.02 16.32
N SER A 118 5.01 -8.37 16.21
CA SER A 118 5.85 -8.74 17.36
C SER A 118 6.15 -7.53 18.25
N ASP A 119 6.39 -6.37 17.65
CA ASP A 119 6.76 -5.15 18.37
C ASP A 119 5.53 -4.44 18.99
N LEU A 120 4.37 -4.47 18.31
CA LEU A 120 3.19 -3.69 18.69
C LEU A 120 1.95 -4.52 19.06
N GLY A 121 1.98 -5.83 18.86
CA GLY A 121 0.86 -6.73 19.13
C GLY A 121 -0.05 -6.98 17.92
N PRO A 122 -1.11 -7.80 18.09
CA PRO A 122 -1.93 -8.33 17.00
C PRO A 122 -2.89 -7.32 16.36
N ASP A 123 -3.25 -6.25 17.06
CA ASP A 123 -4.27 -5.29 16.61
C ASP A 123 -3.72 -4.19 15.69
N VAL A 124 -2.41 -4.21 15.41
CA VAL A 124 -1.76 -3.24 14.54
C VAL A 124 -2.11 -3.49 13.08
N GLN A 125 -2.44 -2.42 12.36
CA GLN A 125 -2.73 -2.52 10.93
C GLN A 125 -1.47 -2.87 10.14
N PRO A 126 -1.49 -3.96 9.35
CA PRO A 126 -0.33 -4.39 8.58
C PRO A 126 0.01 -3.40 7.48
N TYR A 127 1.29 -3.34 7.13
CA TYR A 127 1.77 -2.69 5.93
C TYR A 127 1.14 -3.30 4.68
N THR A 128 0.94 -2.45 3.67
CA THR A 128 0.41 -2.86 2.37
C THR A 128 1.51 -2.92 1.30
N ILE A 129 1.21 -3.58 0.19
CA ILE A 129 2.15 -3.69 -0.93
C ILE A 129 2.41 -2.32 -1.59
N GLU A 130 1.39 -1.45 -1.64
CA GLU A 130 1.50 -0.08 -2.16
C GLU A 130 2.49 0.73 -1.32
N GLN A 131 2.48 0.54 0.00
CA GLN A 131 3.43 1.21 0.89
C GLN A 131 4.86 0.73 0.65
N ILE A 132 5.08 -0.58 0.47
CA ILE A 132 6.42 -1.07 0.08
C ILE A 132 6.85 -0.51 -1.27
N HIS A 133 5.94 -0.43 -2.24
CA HIS A 133 6.25 0.15 -3.54
C HIS A 133 6.67 1.63 -3.41
N ALA A 134 5.92 2.40 -2.64
CA ALA A 134 6.26 3.80 -2.34
C ALA A 134 7.57 3.92 -1.55
N GLY A 135 7.79 3.05 -0.56
CA GLY A 135 8.98 3.02 0.27
C GLY A 135 10.24 2.71 -0.52
N ILE A 136 10.18 1.75 -1.45
CA ILE A 136 11.29 1.44 -2.36
C ILE A 136 11.53 2.61 -3.32
N ALA A 137 10.47 3.16 -3.93
CA ALA A 137 10.59 4.28 -4.86
C ALA A 137 11.21 5.54 -4.22
N ALA A 138 11.01 5.74 -2.91
CA ALA A 138 11.57 6.85 -2.14
C ALA A 138 13.06 6.68 -1.79
N LEU A 139 13.67 5.51 -2.01
CA LEU A 139 15.07 5.29 -1.66
C LEU A 139 16.01 6.04 -2.61
N PRO A 140 17.02 6.77 -2.10
CA PRO A 140 18.02 7.41 -2.93
C PRO A 140 18.82 6.34 -3.70
N GLY A 141 18.80 6.41 -5.02
CA GLY A 141 19.43 5.42 -5.91
C GLY A 141 18.52 4.25 -6.31
N SER A 142 17.27 4.19 -5.84
CA SER A 142 16.26 3.25 -6.36
C SER A 142 15.84 3.66 -7.77
N LYS A 143 16.64 3.30 -8.77
CA LYS A 143 16.15 3.22 -10.14
C LYS A 143 15.04 2.17 -10.20
N PRO A 144 13.88 2.47 -10.83
CA PRO A 144 12.79 1.52 -10.95
C PRO A 144 13.26 0.32 -11.78
N GLY A 145 13.58 -0.78 -11.09
CA GLY A 145 14.03 -2.04 -11.68
C GLY A 145 15.47 -1.98 -12.18
N GLY A 146 16.36 -2.80 -11.62
CA GLY A 146 17.62 -3.00 -12.32
C GLY A 146 18.68 -3.82 -11.63
N GLN A 147 18.77 -3.85 -10.31
CA GLN A 147 19.87 -4.60 -9.67
C GLN A 147 19.66 -6.13 -9.67
N HIS A 148 18.43 -6.57 -9.96
CA HIS A 148 18.06 -7.97 -10.29
C HIS A 148 17.47 -8.06 -11.68
N GLY A 149 17.69 -7.02 -12.49
CA GLY A 149 17.27 -7.02 -13.88
C GLY A 149 18.22 -7.88 -14.69
N TRP A 150 17.69 -8.58 -15.70
CA TRP A 150 18.49 -9.30 -16.70
C TRP A 150 19.70 -8.50 -17.20
N GLY A 151 19.59 -7.17 -17.32
CA GLY A 151 20.70 -6.29 -17.70
C GLY A 151 21.86 -6.25 -16.68
N SER A 152 21.57 -6.23 -15.38
CA SER A 152 22.61 -6.30 -14.34
C SER A 152 23.27 -7.67 -14.29
N LEU A 153 22.50 -8.75 -14.45
CA LEU A 153 23.02 -10.11 -14.53
C LEU A 153 23.94 -10.27 -15.74
N ARG A 154 23.54 -9.76 -16.93
CA ARG A 154 24.40 -9.76 -18.12
C ARG A 154 25.68 -8.99 -17.91
N LYS A 155 25.62 -7.84 -17.22
CA LYS A 155 26.83 -7.05 -16.90
C LYS A 155 27.76 -7.80 -15.94
N LEU A 156 27.21 -8.48 -14.94
CA LEU A 156 27.96 -9.29 -13.98
C LEU A 156 28.60 -10.51 -14.67
N LEU A 157 27.85 -11.22 -15.51
CA LEU A 157 28.37 -12.35 -16.30
C LEU A 157 29.48 -11.89 -17.26
N ALA A 158 29.28 -10.77 -17.97
CA ALA A 158 30.30 -10.21 -18.87
C ALA A 158 31.55 -9.72 -18.12
N GLN A 159 31.42 -9.31 -16.85
CA GLN A 159 32.56 -8.98 -16.00
C GLN A 159 33.29 -10.25 -15.54
N ALA A 160 32.56 -11.27 -15.09
CA ALA A 160 33.12 -12.55 -14.67
C ALA A 160 33.84 -13.28 -15.81
N GLN A 161 33.29 -13.21 -17.02
CA GLN A 161 33.90 -13.75 -18.24
C GLN A 161 35.23 -13.04 -18.54
N ARG A 162 35.24 -11.69 -18.57
CA ARG A 162 36.47 -10.92 -18.80
C ARG A 162 37.54 -11.15 -17.72
N ALA A 163 37.12 -11.46 -16.50
CA ALA A 163 38.02 -11.80 -15.40
C ALA A 163 38.52 -13.26 -15.44
N GLY A 164 38.08 -14.07 -16.40
CA GLY A 164 38.41 -15.50 -16.50
C GLY A 164 37.85 -16.34 -15.34
N MET A 165 36.83 -15.83 -14.63
CA MET A 165 36.22 -16.55 -13.50
C MET A 165 35.31 -17.68 -13.98
N LEU A 166 34.63 -17.51 -15.12
CA LEU A 166 33.79 -18.55 -15.70
C LEU A 166 34.63 -19.75 -16.16
N ASP A 167 35.84 -19.51 -16.68
CA ASP A 167 36.75 -20.57 -17.13
C ASP A 167 37.30 -21.43 -15.99
N ARG A 168 37.19 -20.95 -14.74
CA ARG A 168 37.56 -21.70 -13.55
C ARG A 168 36.46 -22.64 -13.08
N ILE A 169 35.24 -22.52 -13.60
CA ILE A 169 34.12 -23.37 -13.20
C ILE A 169 34.31 -24.75 -13.84
N ASN A 170 34.65 -25.74 -13.01
CA ASN A 170 34.83 -27.13 -13.40
C ASN A 170 33.85 -28.05 -12.66
N ASP A 171 33.83 -29.34 -13.02
CA ASP A 171 32.92 -30.32 -12.42
C ASP A 171 33.02 -30.37 -10.89
N GLN A 172 34.25 -30.26 -10.35
CA GLN A 172 34.51 -30.25 -8.92
C GLN A 172 33.83 -29.07 -8.21
N ILE A 173 34.00 -27.84 -8.72
CA ILE A 173 33.36 -26.64 -8.15
C ILE A 173 31.84 -26.74 -8.22
N ILE A 174 31.30 -27.31 -9.31
CA ILE A 174 29.85 -27.51 -9.46
C ILE A 174 29.35 -28.53 -8.43
N ASN A 175 30.09 -29.62 -8.19
CA ASN A 175 29.74 -30.61 -7.17
C ASN A 175 29.82 -30.01 -5.75
N ASP A 176 30.88 -29.25 -5.44
CA ASP A 176 31.05 -28.60 -4.14
C ASP A 176 29.93 -27.59 -3.88
N PHE A 177 29.56 -26.80 -4.90
CA PHE A 177 28.41 -25.91 -4.86
C PHE A 177 27.11 -26.68 -4.57
N ALA A 178 26.92 -27.83 -5.21
CA ALA A 178 25.74 -28.67 -4.99
C ALA A 178 25.64 -29.20 -3.56
N VAL A 179 26.77 -29.54 -2.93
CA VAL A 179 26.83 -29.95 -1.52
C VAL A 179 26.46 -28.77 -0.61
N VAL A 180 27.09 -27.61 -0.80
CA VAL A 180 26.87 -26.42 0.04
C VAL A 180 25.40 -25.96 -0.03
N PHE A 181 24.81 -25.97 -1.23
CA PHE A 181 23.43 -25.51 -1.45
C PHE A 181 22.40 -26.65 -1.46
N SER A 182 22.80 -27.88 -1.11
CA SER A 182 21.92 -29.05 -1.04
C SER A 182 21.06 -29.24 -2.30
N LEU A 183 21.68 -29.11 -3.48
CA LEU A 183 20.96 -29.24 -4.74
C LEU A 183 20.47 -30.69 -4.95
N SER A 184 19.27 -30.83 -5.50
CA SER A 184 18.79 -32.13 -5.94
C SER A 184 19.67 -32.68 -7.08
N PRO A 185 19.82 -34.01 -7.22
CA PRO A 185 20.58 -34.60 -8.33
C PRO A 185 20.10 -34.12 -9.71
N LYS A 186 18.79 -33.91 -9.87
CA LYS A 186 18.19 -33.38 -11.10
C LYS A 186 18.64 -31.94 -11.39
N HIS A 187 18.76 -31.11 -10.36
CA HIS A 187 19.23 -29.72 -10.50
C HIS A 187 20.74 -29.67 -10.78
N LEU A 188 21.51 -30.56 -10.16
CA LEU A 188 22.94 -30.70 -10.42
C LEU A 188 23.21 -31.09 -11.89
N MET A 189 22.50 -32.08 -12.42
CA MET A 189 22.65 -32.49 -13.81
C MET A 189 22.34 -31.35 -14.78
N ARG A 190 21.20 -30.66 -14.58
CA ARG A 190 20.86 -29.48 -15.39
C ARG A 190 21.91 -28.37 -15.31
N LEU A 191 22.51 -28.19 -14.14
CA LEU A 191 23.54 -27.18 -13.92
C LEU A 191 24.82 -27.53 -14.68
N LYS A 192 25.23 -28.81 -14.64
CA LYS A 192 26.36 -29.32 -15.44
C LYS A 192 26.11 -29.16 -16.93
N ASP A 193 24.92 -29.53 -17.41
CA ASP A 193 24.56 -29.38 -18.82
C ASP A 193 24.68 -27.92 -19.30
N VAL A 194 24.30 -26.95 -18.47
CA VAL A 194 24.36 -25.53 -18.84
C VAL A 194 25.77 -24.95 -18.76
N LEU A 195 26.53 -25.30 -17.73
CA LEU A 195 27.84 -24.68 -17.47
C LEU A 195 29.01 -25.39 -18.17
N LEU A 196 28.87 -26.69 -18.45
CA LEU A 196 29.91 -27.50 -19.09
C LEU A 196 29.58 -27.87 -20.54
N ALA A 197 28.43 -27.42 -21.08
CA ALA A 197 28.17 -27.59 -22.50
C ALA A 197 29.31 -26.99 -23.32
N PRO A 198 29.86 -27.73 -24.30
CA PRO A 198 30.86 -27.17 -25.21
C PRO A 198 30.24 -25.99 -25.94
N ALA A 199 30.99 -24.89 -26.06
CA ALA A 199 30.61 -23.82 -26.98
C ALA A 199 30.48 -24.44 -28.38
N GLU A 200 29.27 -24.43 -28.94
CA GLU A 200 29.09 -24.76 -30.36
C GLU A 200 29.91 -23.75 -31.17
N ASP A 201 30.81 -24.27 -32.02
CA ASP A 201 31.63 -23.51 -32.97
C ASP A 201 30.80 -22.67 -33.95
#